data_AF-A0A081AC59-F1
#
_entry.id   AF-A0A081AC59-F1
#
_cell.length_a   1.000
_cell.length_b   1.000
_cell.length_c   1.000
_cell.angle_alpha   90.00
_cell.angle_beta   90.00
_cell.angle_gamma   90.00
#
_symmetry.space_group_name_H-M   'P 1'
#
loop_
_entity.id
_entity.type
_entity.pdbx_description
1 polymer ?
#
loop_
_entity_poly.entity_id
_entity_poly.type
_entity_poly.pdbx_seq_one_letter_code
_entity_poly.pdbx_strand_id
1 'polypeptide(L)'
;MLLGYRPGLDKTVAGILCHQVAVLHQFTSDLSRYATKSRPVGAVPVFLRRLASVLSEYAYQRVRREWDLLNTVMNSARCTKSDQERKWNVYSNSHVYICDDIQWTCICIFHSSIKLPCQHLLLIARDDFNWQKFLNLQYFSDGV
;
A
#
# COMPACT_ATOMS: atom_id res chain seq x y z
N MET A 1 28.81 -37.68 -33.89
CA MET A 1 29.13 -36.45 -33.12
C MET A 1 28.22 -36.41 -31.90
N LEU A 2 28.73 -36.70 -30.69
CA LEU A 2 27.99 -36.56 -29.43
C LEU A 2 28.83 -35.67 -28.51
N LEU A 3 28.66 -34.35 -28.65
CA LEU A 3 29.31 -33.34 -27.83
C LEU A 3 28.52 -33.15 -26.52
N GLY A 4 29.11 -33.55 -25.39
CA GLY A 4 29.30 -32.59 -24.28
C GLY A 4 28.19 -32.37 -23.25
N TYR A 5 27.29 -33.31 -22.95
CA TYR A 5 26.40 -33.17 -21.78
C TYR A 5 27.19 -33.40 -20.48
N ARG A 6 27.48 -32.32 -19.73
CA ARG A 6 28.22 -32.36 -18.46
C ARG A 6 27.30 -31.92 -17.30
N PRO A 7 26.47 -32.82 -16.76
CA PRO A 7 25.45 -32.50 -15.76
C PRO A 7 26.00 -31.92 -14.45
N GLY A 8 27.30 -32.09 -14.17
CA GLY A 8 27.97 -31.45 -13.04
C GLY A 8 28.12 -29.93 -13.25
N LEU A 9 28.48 -29.48 -14.45
CA LEU A 9 28.64 -28.07 -14.77
C LEU A 9 27.30 -27.34 -14.73
N ASP A 10 26.25 -27.94 -15.30
CA ASP A 10 24.91 -27.34 -15.31
C ASP A 10 24.35 -27.17 -13.89
N LYS A 11 24.58 -28.14 -13.01
CA LYS A 11 24.21 -28.05 -11.58
C LYS A 11 24.98 -26.96 -10.85
N THR A 12 26.27 -26.82 -11.12
CA THR A 12 27.09 -25.75 -10.52
C THR A 12 26.63 -24.38 -11.01
N VAL A 13 26.40 -24.22 -12.31
CA VAL A 13 25.89 -22.96 -12.90
C VAL A 13 24.52 -22.61 -12.33
N ALA A 14 23.60 -23.57 -12.24
CA ALA A 14 22.29 -23.36 -11.62
C ALA A 14 22.41 -22.96 -10.14
N GLY A 15 23.30 -23.61 -9.38
CA GLY A 15 23.56 -23.27 -7.98
C GLY A 15 24.09 -21.84 -7.80
N ILE A 16 25.02 -21.42 -8.67
CA ILE A 16 25.56 -20.04 -8.68
C ILE A 16 24.47 -19.03 -9.00
N LEU A 17 23.65 -19.29 -10.04
CA LEU A 17 22.55 -18.41 -10.42
C LEU A 17 21.50 -18.29 -9.32
N CYS A 18 21.12 -19.41 -8.68
CA CYS A 18 20.20 -19.39 -7.54
C CYS A 18 20.76 -18.58 -6.37
N HIS A 19 22.06 -18.70 -6.09
CA HIS A 19 22.70 -17.90 -5.05
C HIS A 19 22.70 -16.41 -5.40
N GLN A 20 23.03 -16.04 -6.64
CA GLN A 20 22.98 -14.63 -7.08
C GLN A 20 21.58 -14.04 -6.98
N VAL A 21 20.55 -14.79 -7.37
CA VAL A 21 19.15 -14.40 -7.21
C VAL A 21 18.82 -14.18 -5.73
N ALA A 22 19.25 -15.08 -4.84
CA ALA A 22 19.04 -14.93 -3.40
C ALA A 22 19.75 -13.69 -2.82
N VAL A 23 20.99 -13.40 -3.25
CA VAL A 23 21.73 -12.21 -2.86
C VAL A 23 21.04 -10.93 -3.33
N LEU A 24 20.53 -10.90 -4.57
CA LEU A 24 19.77 -9.76 -5.09
C LEU A 24 18.46 -9.55 -4.34
N HIS A 25 17.76 -10.63 -3.97
CA HIS A 25 16.56 -10.53 -3.14
C HIS A 25 16.88 -10.00 -1.74
N GLN A 26 17.98 -10.44 -1.13
CA GLN A 26 18.40 -9.93 0.16
C GLN A 26 18.76 -8.44 0.09
N PHE A 27 19.53 -8.04 -0.93
CA PHE A 27 19.92 -6.66 -1.14
C PHE A 27 18.73 -5.72 -1.38
N THR A 28 17.75 -6.14 -2.19
CA THR A 28 16.52 -5.36 -2.42
C THR A 28 15.64 -5.27 -1.18
N SER A 29 15.58 -6.33 -0.37
CA SER A 29 14.89 -6.33 0.93
C SER A 29 15.56 -5.35 1.91
N ASP A 30 16.89 -5.37 1.98
CA ASP A 30 17.66 -4.49 2.85
C ASP A 30 17.57 -3.02 2.39
N LEU A 31 17.60 -2.74 1.09
CA LEU A 31 17.34 -1.40 0.56
C LEU A 31 15.93 -0.91 0.89
N SER A 32 14.92 -1.77 0.75
CA SER A 32 13.53 -1.44 1.11
C SER A 32 13.40 -1.16 2.61
N ARG A 33 14.10 -1.94 3.44
CA ARG A 33 14.17 -1.74 4.89
C ARG A 33 14.95 -0.48 5.27
N TYR A 34 15.97 -0.11 4.52
CA TYR A 34 16.74 1.11 4.76
C TYR A 34 15.95 2.36 4.33
N ALA A 35 15.25 2.30 3.20
CA ALA A 35 14.36 3.37 2.75
C ALA A 35 13.23 3.66 3.75
N THR A 36 12.77 2.64 4.49
CA THR A 36 11.76 2.81 5.55
C THR A 36 12.34 3.32 6.87
N LYS A 37 13.62 3.05 7.18
CA LYS A 37 14.31 3.54 8.39
C LYS A 37 14.95 4.93 8.25
N SER A 38 15.38 5.31 7.05
CA SER A 38 16.11 6.57 6.79
C SER A 38 15.22 7.79 6.55
N ARG A 39 13.89 7.62 6.56
CA ARG A 39 12.96 8.76 6.44
C ARG A 39 13.11 9.66 7.68
N PRO A 40 13.43 10.96 7.53
CA PRO A 40 13.60 11.86 8.66
C PRO A 40 12.30 11.95 9.47
N VAL A 41 12.37 12.37 10.73
CA VAL A 41 11.21 12.44 11.65
C VAL A 41 10.09 13.39 11.14
N GLY A 42 10.36 14.16 10.08
CA GLY A 42 9.37 14.93 9.28
C GLY A 42 8.76 14.22 8.06
N ALA A 43 9.19 13.01 7.72
CA ALA A 43 8.80 12.28 6.50
C ALA A 43 7.67 11.25 6.71
N VAL A 44 7.16 11.11 7.93
CA VAL A 44 5.87 10.47 8.18
C VAL A 44 4.80 11.53 7.95
N PRO A 45 3.93 11.38 6.92
CA PRO A 45 2.86 12.32 6.63
C PRO A 45 2.04 12.65 7.88
N VAL A 46 1.63 13.92 8.01
CA VAL A 46 0.85 14.41 9.17
C VAL A 46 -0.39 13.54 9.42
N PHE A 47 -1.03 13.05 8.36
CA PHE A 47 -2.13 12.10 8.43
C PHE A 47 -1.77 10.81 9.19
N LEU A 48 -0.67 10.15 8.85
CA LEU A 48 -0.24 8.93 9.55
C LEU A 48 0.14 9.22 11.01
N ARG A 49 0.70 10.40 11.30
CA ARG A 49 0.99 10.80 12.68
C ARG A 49 -0.28 10.94 13.52
N ARG A 50 -1.35 11.48 12.92
CA ARG A 50 -2.67 11.60 13.57
C ARG A 50 -3.36 10.24 13.73
N LEU A 51 -3.21 9.34 12.77
CA LEU A 51 -3.73 7.97 12.94
C LEU A 51 -3.01 7.22 14.06
N ALA A 52 -1.69 7.39 14.19
CA ALA A 52 -0.92 6.76 15.26
C ALA A 52 -1.37 7.20 16.67
N SER A 53 -1.98 8.38 16.81
CA SER A 53 -2.51 8.83 18.11
C SER A 53 -3.89 8.28 18.44
N VAL A 54 -4.61 7.68 17.48
CA VAL A 54 -5.99 7.21 17.69
C VAL A 54 -6.15 5.70 17.48
N LEU A 55 -5.31 5.10 16.64
CA LEU A 55 -5.33 3.67 16.37
C LEU A 55 -4.42 2.91 17.35
N SER A 56 -4.79 1.67 17.66
CA SER A 56 -3.87 0.71 18.27
C SER A 56 -2.68 0.47 17.33
N GLU A 57 -1.51 0.11 17.89
CA GLU A 57 -0.30 -0.17 17.09
C GLU A 57 -0.57 -1.19 15.99
N TYR A 58 -1.36 -2.24 16.28
CA TYR A 58 -1.77 -3.23 15.30
C TYR A 58 -2.57 -2.60 14.14
N ALA A 59 -3.61 -1.81 14.44
CA ALA A 59 -4.44 -1.17 13.42
C ALA A 59 -3.63 -0.13 12.61
N TYR A 60 -2.78 0.65 13.30
CA TYR A 60 -1.90 1.62 12.68
C TYR A 60 -0.94 0.96 11.68
N GLN A 61 -0.28 -0.13 12.06
CA GLN A 61 0.64 -0.84 11.17
C GLN A 61 -0.06 -1.36 9.91
N ARG A 62 -1.34 -1.74 9.99
CA ARG A 62 -2.12 -2.14 8.82
C ARG A 62 -2.42 -0.97 7.90
N VAL A 63 -2.85 0.17 8.43
CA VAL A 63 -3.09 1.37 7.62
C VAL A 63 -1.78 1.90 7.03
N ARG A 64 -0.67 1.81 7.76
CA ARG A 64 0.65 2.16 7.26
C ARG A 64 1.05 1.30 6.06
N ARG A 65 0.76 0.00 6.08
CA ARG A 65 0.99 -0.87 4.91
C ARG A 65 0.14 -0.44 3.71
N GLU A 66 -1.13 -0.11 3.91
CA GLU A 66 -1.99 0.41 2.84
C GLU A 66 -1.47 1.74 2.27
N TRP A 67 -0.92 2.60 3.13
CA TRP A 67 -0.25 3.83 2.70
C TRP A 67 1.02 3.55 1.87
N ASP A 68 1.82 2.58 2.29
CA ASP A 68 3.01 2.20 1.53
C ASP A 68 2.61 1.63 0.16
N LEU A 69 1.58 0.77 0.11
CA LEU A 69 1.02 0.24 -1.14
C LEU A 69 0.48 1.33 -2.07
N LEU A 70 -0.19 2.35 -1.54
CA LEU A 70 -0.61 3.52 -2.31
C LEU A 70 0.60 4.19 -3.01
N ASN A 71 1.71 4.36 -2.30
CA ASN A 71 2.90 5.04 -2.85
C ASN A 71 3.77 4.15 -3.74
N THR A 72 3.67 2.82 -3.63
CA THR A 72 4.48 1.89 -4.45
C THR A 72 3.70 1.32 -5.63
N VAL A 73 2.42 0.97 -5.44
CA VAL A 73 1.59 0.23 -6.41
C VAL A 73 0.63 1.15 -7.15
N MET A 74 0.08 2.17 -6.50
CA MET A 74 -0.97 3.01 -7.07
C MET A 74 -0.44 4.27 -7.78
N ASN A 75 0.83 4.27 -8.21
CA ASN A 75 1.44 5.40 -8.92
C ASN A 75 0.75 5.74 -10.26
N SER A 76 0.13 4.75 -10.91
CA SER A 76 -0.68 4.95 -12.13
C SER A 76 -2.18 4.88 -11.87
N ALA A 77 -2.60 4.77 -10.61
CA ALA A 77 -4.01 4.71 -10.28
C ALA A 77 -4.68 6.04 -10.61
N ARG A 78 -5.89 5.95 -11.14
CA ARG A 78 -6.73 7.11 -11.44
C ARG A 78 -8.00 6.99 -10.62
N CYS A 79 -8.56 8.11 -10.22
CA CYS A 79 -9.89 8.15 -9.63
C CYS A 79 -10.76 9.16 -10.38
N THR A 80 -12.01 8.77 -10.66
CA THR A 80 -13.01 9.67 -11.23
C THR A 80 -14.19 9.75 -10.29
N LYS A 81 -14.68 10.97 -10.09
CA LYS A 81 -15.90 11.22 -9.33
C LYS A 81 -17.10 10.90 -10.21
N SER A 82 -18.03 10.11 -9.68
CA SER A 82 -19.31 9.84 -10.33
C SER A 82 -20.26 11.01 -10.09
N ASP A 83 -20.91 11.49 -11.15
CA ASP A 83 -21.73 12.71 -11.13
C ASP A 83 -22.98 12.62 -10.25
N GLN A 84 -23.47 11.42 -9.95
CA GLN A 84 -24.80 11.23 -9.36
C GLN A 84 -24.80 10.91 -7.84
N GLU A 85 -23.67 10.47 -7.25
CA GLU A 85 -23.73 9.89 -5.88
C GLU A 85 -22.54 10.23 -4.95
N ARG A 86 -21.66 11.20 -5.28
CA ARG A 86 -20.39 11.42 -4.53
C ARG A 86 -19.56 10.15 -4.31
N LYS A 87 -19.77 9.16 -5.18
CA LYS A 87 -18.98 7.94 -5.26
C LYS A 87 -17.80 8.16 -6.19
N TRP A 88 -16.71 7.50 -5.87
CA TRP A 88 -15.47 7.54 -6.62
C TRP A 88 -15.18 6.17 -7.19
N ASN A 89 -14.88 6.13 -8.49
CA ASN A 89 -14.35 4.96 -9.15
C ASN A 89 -12.83 5.05 -9.11
N VAL A 90 -12.19 4.15 -8.35
CA VAL A 90 -10.74 4.05 -8.25
C VAL A 90 -10.26 2.90 -9.13
N TYR A 91 -9.49 3.24 -10.16
CA TYR A 91 -8.95 2.29 -11.14
C TYR A 91 -7.55 1.86 -10.71
N SER A 92 -7.39 0.57 -10.40
CA SER A 92 -6.12 -0.02 -9.96
C SER A 92 -5.97 -1.44 -10.53
N ASN A 93 -4.83 -1.75 -11.16
CA ASN A 93 -4.49 -3.09 -11.66
C ASN A 93 -5.66 -3.83 -12.35
N SER A 94 -6.27 -3.17 -13.33
CA SER A 94 -7.42 -3.66 -14.11
C SER A 94 -8.74 -3.84 -13.36
N HIS A 95 -8.81 -3.42 -12.09
CA HIS A 95 -10.03 -3.45 -11.28
C HIS A 95 -10.54 -2.04 -11.01
N VAL A 96 -11.86 -1.94 -10.80
CA VAL A 96 -12.52 -0.71 -10.38
C VAL A 96 -13.07 -0.91 -8.98
N TYR A 97 -12.65 -0.05 -8.05
CA TYR A 97 -13.16 -0.04 -6.69
C TYR A 97 -14.05 1.17 -6.49
N ILE A 98 -15.27 0.93 -6.04
CA ILE A 98 -16.22 1.98 -5.70
C ILE A 98 -15.96 2.41 -4.25
N CYS A 99 -15.79 3.71 -4.07
CA CYS A 99 -15.58 4.32 -2.77
C CYS A 99 -16.59 5.46 -2.54
N ASP A 100 -17.01 5.67 -1.31
CA ASP A 100 -17.90 6.76 -0.90
C ASP A 100 -17.11 7.82 -0.12
N ASP A 101 -17.13 9.09 -0.54
CA ASP A 101 -16.38 10.19 0.12
C ASP A 101 -17.13 10.87 1.28
N ILE A 102 -18.38 10.44 1.55
CA ILE A 102 -19.21 10.88 2.65
C ILE A 102 -19.07 9.89 3.80
N GLN A 103 -19.34 8.61 3.53
CA GLN A 103 -19.25 7.52 4.51
C GLN A 103 -17.83 6.97 4.66
N TRP A 104 -16.93 7.33 3.73
CA TRP A 104 -15.54 6.85 3.70
C TRP A 104 -15.46 5.32 3.67
N THR A 105 -16.31 4.71 2.84
CA THR A 105 -16.39 3.26 2.65
C THR A 105 -15.83 2.85 1.30
N CYS A 106 -15.27 1.66 1.22
CA CYS A 106 -14.74 1.07 -0.01
C CYS A 106 -15.16 -0.39 -0.13
N ILE A 107 -15.52 -0.83 -1.33
CA ILE A 107 -15.93 -2.23 -1.58
C ILE A 107 -14.75 -3.23 -1.57
N CYS A 108 -13.50 -2.77 -1.46
CA CYS A 108 -12.36 -3.66 -1.44
C CYS A 108 -12.37 -4.60 -0.21
N ILE A 109 -11.73 -5.77 -0.36
CA ILE A 109 -11.70 -6.81 0.68
C ILE A 109 -11.11 -6.26 1.99
N PHE A 110 -10.04 -5.46 1.92
CA PHE A 110 -9.39 -4.89 3.11
C PHE A 110 -10.37 -4.07 3.95
N HIS A 111 -11.09 -3.12 3.33
CA HIS A 111 -12.03 -2.30 4.06
C HIS A 111 -13.26 -3.10 4.51
N SER A 112 -13.79 -3.95 3.63
CA SER A 112 -14.96 -4.77 3.94
C SER A 112 -14.74 -5.68 5.16
N SER A 113 -13.54 -6.25 5.33
CA SER A 113 -13.22 -7.17 6.42
C SER A 113 -12.78 -6.49 7.71
N ILE A 114 -12.01 -5.39 7.65
CA ILE A 114 -11.34 -4.82 8.84
C ILE A 114 -11.83 -3.42 9.18
N LYS A 115 -12.61 -2.79 8.28
CA LYS A 115 -13.18 -1.44 8.47
C LYS A 115 -12.13 -0.37 8.76
N LEU A 116 -10.92 -0.58 8.23
CA LEU A 116 -9.83 0.39 8.29
C LEU A 116 -9.66 1.13 6.94
N PRO A 117 -9.01 2.30 6.96
CA PRO A 117 -8.57 3.01 5.76
C PRO A 117 -7.76 2.09 4.83
N CYS A 118 -8.27 1.85 3.62
CA CYS A 118 -7.55 1.15 2.57
C CYS A 118 -6.84 2.13 1.62
N GLN A 119 -5.90 1.65 0.83
CA GLN A 119 -5.15 2.43 -0.16
C GLN A 119 -6.04 3.24 -1.13
N HIS A 120 -7.25 2.76 -1.45
CA HIS A 120 -8.19 3.45 -2.33
C HIS A 120 -8.84 4.67 -1.66
N LEU A 121 -9.24 4.54 -0.39
CA LEU A 121 -9.76 5.65 0.40
C LEU A 121 -8.66 6.69 0.66
N LEU A 122 -7.44 6.21 0.91
CA LEU A 122 -6.27 7.07 1.04
C LEU A 122 -5.97 7.82 -0.27
N LEU A 123 -6.13 7.20 -1.44
CA LEU A 123 -5.99 7.90 -2.72
C LEU A 123 -7.00 9.06 -2.83
N ILE A 124 -8.29 8.80 -2.57
CA ILE A 124 -9.33 9.83 -2.68
C ILE A 124 -9.08 10.97 -1.70
N ALA A 125 -8.73 10.65 -0.45
CA ALA A 125 -8.42 11.66 0.55
C ALA A 125 -7.18 12.49 0.17
N ARG A 126 -6.24 11.93 -0.59
CA ARG A 126 -5.08 12.65 -1.15
C ARG A 126 -5.52 13.64 -2.22
N ASP A 127 -6.28 13.16 -3.20
CA ASP A 127 -6.58 13.89 -4.41
C ASP A 127 -7.63 15.00 -4.16
N ASP A 128 -8.56 14.80 -3.21
CA ASP A 128 -9.50 15.83 -2.75
C ASP A 128 -8.96 16.68 -1.58
N PHE A 129 -7.69 16.51 -1.18
CA PHE A 129 -7.03 17.18 -0.04
C PHE A 129 -7.80 17.10 1.30
N ASN A 130 -8.74 16.17 1.44
CA ASN A 130 -9.74 16.18 2.51
C ASN A 130 -9.41 15.26 3.70
N TRP A 131 -8.12 15.15 4.02
CA TRP A 131 -7.60 14.33 5.12
C TRP A 131 -8.21 14.67 6.48
N GLN A 132 -8.58 15.94 6.68
CA GLN A 132 -9.21 16.39 7.91
C GLN A 132 -10.63 15.82 8.05
N LYS A 133 -11.43 15.87 6.97
CA LYS A 133 -12.77 15.27 6.94
C LYS A 133 -12.72 13.75 7.08
N PHE A 134 -11.73 13.10 6.46
CA PHE A 134 -11.53 11.65 6.59
C PHE A 134 -11.32 11.21 8.03
N LEU A 135 -10.41 11.90 8.74
CA LEU A 135 -10.10 11.60 10.13
C LEU A 135 -11.25 11.91 11.08
N ASN A 136 -11.97 13.01 10.85
CA ASN A 136 -13.05 13.45 11.73
C ASN A 136 -14.29 12.53 11.68
N LEU A 137 -14.56 11.87 10.56
CA LEU A 137 -15.78 11.08 10.37
C LEU A 137 -15.68 9.63 10.87
N GLN A 138 -14.49 9.04 10.92
CA GLN A 138 -14.31 7.63 11.31
C GLN A 138 -13.79 7.41 12.73
N TYR A 139 -13.19 8.44 13.36
CA TYR A 139 -12.45 8.23 14.62
C TYR A 139 -12.70 9.28 15.70
N PHE A 140 -13.42 10.37 15.40
CA PHE A 140 -13.88 11.33 16.39
C PHE A 140 -15.39 11.30 16.60
N SER A 141 -16.14 10.59 15.76
CA SER A 141 -17.60 10.43 15.87
C SER A 141 -18.02 9.49 17.02
N ASP A 142 -17.10 8.67 17.52
CA ASP A 142 -17.36 7.72 18.62
C ASP A 142 -16.73 8.18 19.95
N GLY A 143 -16.38 9.47 20.05
CA GLY A 143 -15.84 10.08 21.27
C GLY A 143 -16.66 11.30 21.70
N VAL A 144 -17.58 11.05 22.65
CA VAL A 144 -18.54 11.96 23.32
C VAL A 144 -19.92 12.05 22.68
#